data_AF-A0A2D9XZL9-F1
#
_entry.id   AF-A0A2D9XZL9-F1
#
_cell.length_a   1.000
_cell.length_b   1.000
_cell.length_c   1.000
_cell.angle_alpha   90.00
_cell.angle_beta   90.00
_cell.angle_gamma   90.00
#
_symmetry.space_group_name_H-M   'P 1'
#
loop_
_entity.id
_entity.type
_entity.pdbx_description
1 polymer ?
#
loop_
_entity_poly.entity_id
_entity_poly.type
_entity_poly.pdbx_seq_one_letter_code
_entity_poly.pdbx_strand_id
1 'polypeptide(L)'
;MFDKEYDVIVVGGGHAGSEAAAAAANLGCSTILVTMNLQNIAQMSCNPAMGGIAKGQIVREIDALGGYSGIVSDRTAIQFKMLNKSKGPAMWSPRVQSDRMRFAEEWRLMLEQTPNLDFYQDMVGGLIIEGNKIKGVKTSLGLSIRGKAVVLTNGTFLNGLIHIGEKQFGGGRAGERAATGITEELIDLGFDAGRMKTGTPPRVDGRSLDFSKMVEQPGDDIPEKFSYSDVTRPLQKQRSCYMTYTSPLVHDLLREGFDRSPMFNGRIKSLGPRYCPSI
;
A
#
# COMPACT_ATOMS: atom_id res chain seq x y z
N MET A 1 8.77 -26.81 13.53
CA MET A 1 7.64 -26.21 12.79
C MET A 1 8.15 -25.62 11.49
N PHE A 2 9.22 -24.82 11.52
CA PHE A 2 9.98 -24.49 10.32
C PHE A 2 11.26 -25.30 10.31
N ASP A 3 11.26 -26.41 9.58
CA ASP A 3 12.39 -27.34 9.53
C ASP A 3 13.28 -27.09 8.29
N LYS A 4 12.88 -26.14 7.43
CA LYS A 4 13.65 -25.66 6.28
C LYS A 4 14.17 -24.24 6.49
N GLU A 5 15.34 -23.97 5.94
CA GLU A 5 15.90 -22.62 5.81
C GLU A 5 15.41 -22.00 4.50
N TYR A 6 14.87 -20.78 4.55
CA TYR A 6 14.41 -20.05 3.38
C TYR A 6 15.56 -19.27 2.72
N ASP A 7 15.50 -19.08 1.41
CA ASP A 7 16.41 -18.17 0.73
C ASP A 7 16.03 -16.72 1.05
N VAL A 8 14.74 -16.40 0.99
CA VAL A 8 14.22 -15.05 1.23
C VAL A 8 13.04 -15.09 2.19
N ILE A 9 13.10 -14.24 3.23
CA ILE A 9 11.97 -13.97 4.12
C ILE A 9 11.46 -12.57 3.82
N VAL A 10 10.19 -12.43 3.50
CA VAL A 10 9.54 -11.13 3.30
C VAL A 10 8.64 -10.83 4.50
N VAL A 11 8.83 -9.67 5.11
CA VAL A 11 8.07 -9.22 6.28
C VAL A 11 7.08 -8.14 5.88
N GLY A 12 5.79 -8.46 6.01
CA GLY A 12 4.66 -7.60 5.71
C GLY A 12 4.09 -7.83 4.31
N GLY A 13 2.81 -8.21 4.23
CA GLY A 13 2.11 -8.45 2.96
C GLY A 13 1.54 -7.19 2.30
N GLY A 14 2.20 -6.03 2.40
CA GLY A 14 1.78 -4.82 1.69
C GLY A 14 2.16 -4.84 0.21
N HIS A 15 1.84 -3.80 -0.57
CA HIS A 15 2.17 -3.73 -2.00
C HIS A 15 3.64 -4.08 -2.32
N ALA A 16 4.58 -3.53 -1.53
CA ALA A 16 6.01 -3.81 -1.70
C ALA A 16 6.37 -5.26 -1.34
N GLY A 17 5.80 -5.80 -0.25
CA GLY A 17 6.06 -7.18 0.16
C GLY A 17 5.46 -8.20 -0.79
N SER A 18 4.29 -7.90 -1.36
CA SER A 18 3.67 -8.72 -2.40
C SER A 18 4.53 -8.83 -3.65
N GLU A 19 5.06 -7.71 -4.16
CA GLU A 19 6.01 -7.74 -5.29
C GLU A 19 7.33 -8.43 -4.92
N ALA A 20 7.89 -8.14 -3.74
CA ALA A 20 9.15 -8.76 -3.31
C ALA A 20 9.03 -10.28 -3.17
N ALA A 21 7.92 -10.76 -2.59
CA ALA A 21 7.63 -12.17 -2.44
C ALA A 21 7.42 -12.85 -3.80
N ALA A 22 6.62 -12.25 -4.69
CA ALA A 22 6.42 -12.75 -6.04
C ALA A 22 7.74 -12.80 -6.82
N ALA A 23 8.54 -11.73 -6.80
CA ALA A 23 9.80 -11.66 -7.53
C ALA A 23 10.79 -12.73 -7.06
N ALA A 24 11.02 -12.85 -5.75
CA ALA A 24 11.94 -13.84 -5.21
C ALA A 24 11.51 -15.28 -5.55
N ALA A 25 10.22 -15.59 -5.36
CA ALA A 25 9.68 -16.92 -5.61
C ALA A 25 9.72 -17.31 -7.10
N ASN A 26 9.39 -16.37 -8.01
CA ASN A 26 9.46 -16.59 -9.46
C ASN A 26 10.90 -16.73 -9.99
N LEU A 27 11.89 -16.17 -9.28
CA LEU A 27 13.31 -16.40 -9.56
C LEU A 27 13.81 -17.76 -9.02
N GLY A 28 12.94 -18.57 -8.42
CA GLY A 28 13.24 -19.91 -7.93
C GLY A 28 13.71 -19.97 -6.49
N CYS A 29 13.68 -18.86 -5.74
CA CYS A 29 14.06 -18.84 -4.33
C CYS A 29 12.96 -19.44 -3.45
N SER A 30 13.34 -20.30 -2.50
CA SER A 30 12.41 -20.72 -1.42
C SER A 30 12.09 -19.49 -0.57
N THR A 31 10.85 -19.01 -0.64
CA THR A 31 10.44 -17.72 -0.10
C THR A 31 9.31 -17.90 0.91
N ILE A 32 9.33 -17.13 2.00
CA ILE A 32 8.20 -17.06 2.94
C ILE A 32 7.76 -15.61 3.14
N LEU A 33 6.46 -15.37 3.00
CA LEU A 33 5.83 -14.11 3.36
C LEU A 33 5.20 -14.22 4.76
N VAL A 34 5.75 -13.45 5.70
CA VAL A 34 5.23 -13.35 7.07
C VAL A 34 4.43 -12.06 7.21
N THR A 35 3.16 -12.14 7.58
CA THR A 35 2.30 -10.96 7.71
C THR A 35 1.31 -11.11 8.86
N MET A 36 0.92 -10.00 9.49
CA MET A 36 0.02 -10.02 10.65
C MET A 36 -1.39 -10.52 10.30
N ASN A 37 -1.82 -10.36 9.05
CA ASN A 37 -3.11 -10.81 8.57
C ASN A 37 -3.04 -11.16 7.07
N LEU A 38 -3.28 -12.43 6.74
CA LEU A 38 -3.28 -12.93 5.36
C LEU A 38 -4.48 -12.44 4.54
N GLN A 39 -5.57 -12.03 5.20
CA GLN A 39 -6.73 -11.47 4.51
C GLN A 39 -6.49 -10.03 4.02
N ASN A 40 -5.45 -9.35 4.54
CA ASN A 40 -5.14 -7.95 4.24
C ASN A 40 -3.94 -7.78 3.28
N ILE A 41 -3.59 -8.83 2.53
CA ILE A 41 -2.52 -8.77 1.53
C ILE A 41 -2.83 -7.68 0.50
N ALA A 42 -1.82 -6.84 0.22
CA ALA A 42 -1.85 -5.70 -0.69
C ALA A 42 -3.08 -4.78 -0.54
N GLN A 43 -3.66 -4.70 0.66
CA GLN A 43 -4.86 -3.92 0.88
C GLN A 43 -4.62 -2.42 0.60
N MET A 44 -5.40 -1.86 -0.33
CA MET A 44 -5.42 -0.43 -0.61
C MET A 44 -5.98 0.35 0.58
N SER A 45 -5.11 0.97 1.38
CA SER A 45 -5.52 1.65 2.62
C SER A 45 -6.00 3.08 2.41
N CYS A 46 -5.48 3.75 1.37
CA CYS A 46 -5.75 5.16 1.07
C CYS A 46 -6.66 5.30 -0.17
N ASN A 47 -6.12 5.71 -1.32
CA ASN A 47 -6.90 5.92 -2.54
C ASN A 47 -7.22 4.56 -3.21
N PRO A 48 -8.47 4.30 -3.65
CA PRO A 48 -8.81 3.13 -4.48
C PRO A 48 -8.29 3.26 -5.93
N ALA A 49 -7.00 3.57 -6.12
CA ALA A 49 -6.45 3.86 -7.44
C ALA A 49 -5.00 3.43 -7.61
N MET A 50 -4.65 2.97 -8.80
CA MET A 50 -3.29 2.69 -9.24
C MET A 50 -2.89 3.61 -10.39
N GLY A 51 -1.62 4.02 -10.40
CA GLY A 51 -1.08 4.96 -11.38
C GLY A 51 -1.36 6.44 -11.10
N GLY A 52 -1.36 7.24 -12.16
CA GLY A 52 -1.31 8.71 -12.12
C GLY A 52 0.06 9.26 -12.49
N ILE A 53 0.18 10.57 -12.74
CA ILE A 53 1.32 11.26 -13.43
C ILE A 53 2.68 10.54 -13.50
N ALA A 54 3.31 10.19 -12.37
CA ALA A 54 4.57 9.43 -12.34
C ALA A 54 4.38 7.96 -11.93
N LYS A 55 3.33 7.68 -11.16
CA LYS A 55 2.99 6.35 -10.67
C LYS A 55 2.59 5.42 -11.81
N GLY A 56 1.97 5.95 -12.87
CA GLY A 56 1.50 5.17 -14.01
C GLY A 56 2.66 4.52 -14.76
N GLN A 57 3.74 5.26 -14.92
CA GLN A 57 4.99 4.86 -15.56
C GLN A 57 5.67 3.79 -14.72
N ILE A 58 5.82 4.03 -13.41
CA ILE A 58 6.41 3.04 -12.49
C ILE A 58 5.64 1.71 -12.52
N VAL A 59 4.30 1.74 -12.56
CA VAL A 59 3.52 0.48 -12.65
C VAL A 59 3.77 -0.23 -13.98
N ARG A 60 3.91 0.50 -15.10
CA ARG A 60 4.28 -0.08 -16.40
C ARG A 60 5.71 -0.64 -16.40
N GLU A 61 6.65 0.02 -15.72
CA GLU A 61 8.02 -0.47 -15.57
C GLU A 61 8.08 -1.75 -14.71
N ILE A 62 7.31 -1.79 -13.61
CA ILE A 62 7.17 -3.00 -12.78
C ILE A 62 6.62 -4.16 -13.62
N ASP A 63 5.58 -3.92 -14.42
CA ASP A 63 5.02 -4.93 -15.32
C ASP A 63 6.04 -5.42 -16.36
N ALA A 64 6.80 -4.50 -16.97
CA ALA A 64 7.84 -4.84 -17.94
C ALA A 64 8.98 -5.70 -17.33
N LEU A 65 9.24 -5.55 -16.03
CA LEU A 65 10.18 -6.38 -15.27
C LEU A 65 9.59 -7.74 -14.84
N GLY A 66 8.32 -8.02 -15.16
CA GLY A 66 7.62 -9.24 -14.78
C GLY A 66 6.90 -9.18 -13.43
N GLY A 67 6.77 -7.99 -12.84
CA GLY A 67 6.01 -7.77 -11.61
C GLY A 67 4.50 -7.88 -11.82
N TYR A 68 3.76 -8.06 -10.73
CA TYR A 68 2.33 -8.38 -10.80
C TYR A 68 1.42 -7.14 -10.75
N SER A 69 1.92 -5.98 -10.33
CA SER A 69 1.14 -4.77 -10.12
C SER A 69 0.35 -4.32 -11.35
N GLY A 70 0.92 -4.43 -12.55
CA GLY A 70 0.22 -4.09 -13.79
C GLY A 70 -0.98 -5.00 -14.02
N ILE A 71 -0.75 -6.31 -13.97
CA ILE A 71 -1.76 -7.37 -14.15
C ILE A 71 -2.90 -7.20 -13.13
N VAL A 72 -2.57 -7.08 -11.84
CA VAL A 72 -3.57 -6.95 -10.77
C VAL A 72 -4.38 -5.65 -10.94
N SER A 73 -3.71 -4.55 -11.31
CA SER A 73 -4.39 -3.28 -11.57
C SER A 73 -5.44 -3.41 -12.67
N ASP A 74 -5.12 -4.10 -13.77
CA ASP A 74 -6.04 -4.28 -14.89
C ASP A 74 -7.22 -5.20 -14.56
N ARG A 75 -6.97 -6.33 -13.87
CA ARG A 75 -8.03 -7.30 -13.51
C ARG A 75 -9.07 -6.74 -12.54
N THR A 76 -8.68 -5.72 -11.79
CA THR A 76 -9.47 -5.16 -10.68
C THR A 76 -9.92 -3.73 -10.96
N ALA A 77 -9.55 -3.18 -12.12
CA ALA A 77 -9.94 -1.86 -12.53
C ALA A 77 -11.47 -1.78 -12.68
N ILE A 78 -12.02 -0.63 -12.33
CA ILE A 78 -13.42 -0.26 -12.56
C ILE A 78 -13.54 1.01 -13.40
N GLN A 79 -12.44 1.72 -13.62
CA GLN A 79 -12.34 2.88 -14.51
C GLN A 79 -10.88 3.01 -14.95
N PHE A 80 -10.65 3.32 -16.22
CA PHE A 80 -9.35 3.68 -16.77
C PHE A 80 -9.36 5.11 -17.30
N LYS A 81 -8.27 5.85 -17.08
CA LYS A 81 -7.99 7.14 -17.73
C LYS A 81 -6.52 7.25 -18.11
N MET A 82 -6.26 7.73 -19.33
CA MET A 82 -4.95 8.25 -19.70
C MET A 82 -4.85 9.73 -19.32
N LEU A 83 -4.01 10.06 -18.35
CA LEU A 83 -3.80 11.44 -17.93
C LEU A 83 -2.91 12.19 -18.94
N ASN A 84 -3.09 13.53 -19.01
CA ASN A 84 -2.32 14.43 -19.86
C ASN A 84 -2.37 14.11 -21.37
N LYS A 85 -3.46 13.53 -21.87
CA LYS A 85 -3.60 13.13 -23.28
C LYS A 85 -3.32 14.27 -24.27
N SER A 86 -3.63 15.52 -23.89
CA SER A 86 -3.38 16.73 -24.69
C SER A 86 -1.91 17.20 -24.75
N LYS A 87 -1.00 16.67 -23.92
CA LYS A 87 0.40 17.11 -23.80
C LYS A 87 1.41 16.23 -24.57
N GLY A 88 0.91 15.29 -25.37
CA GLY A 88 1.70 14.36 -26.17
C GLY A 88 2.18 13.11 -25.41
N PRO A 89 2.58 12.04 -26.13
CA PRO A 89 2.81 10.70 -25.55
C PRO A 89 3.83 10.64 -24.42
N ALA A 90 4.87 11.48 -24.45
CA ALA A 90 5.87 11.53 -23.39
C ALA A 90 5.29 11.96 -22.01
N MET A 91 4.16 12.68 -22.01
CA MET A 91 3.48 13.14 -20.81
C MET A 91 2.31 12.25 -20.40
N TRP A 92 1.93 11.27 -21.22
CA TRP A 92 0.81 10.38 -20.97
C TRP A 92 1.12 9.47 -19.79
N SER A 93 0.16 9.34 -18.89
CA SER A 93 0.31 8.48 -17.71
C SER A 93 -0.99 7.73 -17.42
N PRO A 94 -0.98 6.39 -17.42
CA PRO A 94 -2.16 5.60 -17.14
C PRO A 94 -2.55 5.71 -15.66
N ARG A 95 -3.86 5.68 -15.42
CA ARG A 95 -4.45 5.64 -14.08
C ARG A 95 -5.72 4.81 -14.10
N VAL A 96 -5.87 3.92 -13.14
CA VAL A 96 -7.14 3.22 -12.89
C VAL A 96 -7.71 3.55 -11.53
N GLN A 97 -9.03 3.54 -11.43
CA GLN A 97 -9.71 3.28 -10.17
C GLN A 97 -9.89 1.77 -10.06
N SER A 98 -9.67 1.20 -8.88
CA SER A 98 -9.76 -0.23 -8.63
C SER A 98 -10.81 -0.54 -7.59
N ASP A 99 -11.49 -1.68 -7.73
CA ASP A 99 -12.25 -2.25 -6.64
C ASP A 99 -11.28 -2.70 -5.54
N ARG A 100 -11.37 -2.10 -4.35
CA ARG A 100 -10.42 -2.33 -3.25
C ARG A 100 -10.44 -3.77 -2.74
N MET A 101 -11.61 -4.41 -2.73
CA MET A 101 -11.76 -5.77 -2.22
C MET A 101 -11.22 -6.75 -3.24
N ARG A 102 -11.61 -6.59 -4.51
CA ARG A 102 -11.08 -7.42 -5.60
C ARG A 102 -9.57 -7.24 -5.78
N PHE A 103 -9.04 -6.04 -5.55
CA PHE A 103 -7.58 -5.80 -5.62
C PHE A 103 -6.80 -6.62 -4.60
N ALA A 104 -7.23 -6.62 -3.34
CA ALA A 104 -6.59 -7.42 -2.29
C ALA A 104 -6.77 -8.93 -2.55
N GLU A 105 -7.97 -9.34 -2.97
CA GLU A 105 -8.27 -10.72 -3.34
C GLU A 105 -7.40 -11.22 -4.50
N GLU A 106 -7.30 -10.46 -5.60
CA GLU A 106 -6.52 -10.83 -6.77
C GLU A 106 -5.03 -10.97 -6.43
N TRP A 107 -4.48 -10.04 -5.63
CA TRP A 107 -3.13 -10.16 -5.11
C TRP A 107 -2.92 -11.45 -4.32
N ARG A 108 -3.84 -11.75 -3.38
CA ARG A 108 -3.76 -12.97 -2.58
C ARG A 108 -3.78 -14.21 -3.48
N LEU A 109 -4.76 -14.30 -4.39
CA LEU A 109 -4.92 -15.44 -5.29
C LEU A 109 -3.70 -15.66 -6.19
N MET A 110 -3.12 -14.57 -6.73
CA MET A 110 -1.91 -14.67 -7.56
C MET A 110 -0.70 -15.15 -6.75
N LEU A 111 -0.51 -14.63 -5.52
CA LEU A 111 0.59 -15.06 -4.66
C LEU A 111 0.41 -16.51 -4.19
N GLU A 112 -0.79 -16.93 -3.82
CA GLU A 112 -1.10 -18.33 -3.42
C GLU A 112 -0.84 -19.33 -4.57
N GLN A 113 -0.89 -18.88 -5.82
CA GLN A 113 -0.57 -19.67 -7.01
C GLN A 113 0.90 -19.60 -7.41
N THR A 114 1.72 -18.76 -6.74
CA THR A 114 3.13 -18.59 -7.06
C THR A 114 3.95 -19.74 -6.46
N PRO A 115 4.64 -20.57 -7.28
CA PRO A 115 5.49 -21.64 -6.76
C PRO A 115 6.60 -21.10 -5.86
N ASN A 116 7.07 -21.91 -4.92
CA ASN A 116 8.15 -21.57 -3.96
C ASN A 116 7.80 -20.47 -2.94
N LEU A 117 6.56 -19.99 -2.88
CA LEU A 117 6.11 -19.00 -1.91
C LEU A 117 5.23 -19.63 -0.82
N ASP A 118 5.73 -19.64 0.40
CA ASP A 118 4.97 -20.01 1.59
C ASP A 118 4.44 -18.78 2.33
N PHE A 119 3.43 -18.98 3.17
CA PHE A 119 2.80 -17.93 3.97
C PHE A 119 2.79 -18.30 5.44
N TYR A 120 2.99 -17.30 6.29
CA TYR A 120 2.78 -17.44 7.72
C TYR A 120 2.12 -16.20 8.31
N GLN A 121 1.06 -16.43 9.09
CA GLN A 121 0.34 -15.34 9.75
C GLN A 121 0.86 -15.12 11.17
N ASP A 122 1.77 -14.17 11.32
CA ASP A 122 2.26 -13.69 12.62
C ASP A 122 2.91 -12.31 12.44
N MET A 123 3.11 -11.61 13.54
CA MET A 123 3.96 -10.43 13.58
C MET A 123 5.43 -10.87 13.71
N VAL A 124 6.31 -10.30 12.89
CA VAL A 124 7.75 -10.39 13.16
C VAL A 124 8.11 -9.35 14.22
N GLY A 125 8.66 -9.81 15.34
CA GLY A 125 9.04 -8.97 16.48
C GLY A 125 10.54 -8.73 16.60
N GLY A 126 11.37 -9.51 15.90
CA GLY A 126 12.82 -9.35 15.93
C GLY A 126 13.54 -10.06 14.80
N LEU A 127 14.85 -9.83 14.73
CA LEU A 127 15.78 -10.33 13.74
C LEU A 127 16.72 -11.35 14.40
N ILE A 128 17.21 -12.31 13.60
CA ILE A 128 18.25 -13.24 14.02
C ILE A 128 19.53 -12.82 13.32
N ILE A 129 20.48 -12.26 14.07
CA ILE A 129 21.74 -11.78 13.54
C ILE A 129 22.89 -12.49 14.24
N GLU A 130 23.82 -13.02 13.45
CA GLU A 130 25.03 -13.68 13.94
C GLU A 130 26.24 -12.95 13.35
N GLY A 131 27.01 -12.28 14.20
CA GLY A 131 28.03 -11.32 13.75
C GLY A 131 27.39 -10.16 12.99
N ASN A 132 27.84 -9.90 11.76
CA ASN A 132 27.28 -8.87 10.88
C ASN A 132 26.38 -9.45 9.77
N LYS A 133 25.80 -10.64 9.98
CA LYS A 133 25.00 -11.34 8.97
C LYS A 133 23.60 -11.68 9.48
N ILE A 134 22.60 -11.32 8.70
CA ILE A 134 21.21 -11.73 8.93
C ILE A 134 21.08 -13.25 8.71
N LYS A 135 20.32 -13.90 9.60
CA LYS A 135 20.10 -15.35 9.62
C LYS A 135 18.63 -15.73 9.72
N GLY A 136 17.73 -14.75 9.77
CA GLY A 136 16.31 -14.98 9.85
C GLY A 136 15.58 -13.96 10.70
N VAL A 137 14.38 -14.33 11.12
CA VAL A 137 13.48 -13.49 11.92
C VAL A 137 12.88 -14.28 13.07
N LYS A 138 12.48 -13.57 14.13
CA LYS A 138 11.72 -14.09 15.27
C LYS A 138 10.30 -13.52 15.24
N THR A 139 9.32 -14.39 15.37
CA THR A 139 7.91 -13.99 15.40
C THR A 139 7.47 -13.64 16.82
N SER A 140 6.31 -13.00 16.96
CA SER A 140 5.77 -12.60 18.25
C SER A 140 5.39 -13.78 19.15
N LEU A 141 5.12 -14.94 18.55
CA LEU A 141 4.92 -16.21 19.24
C LEU A 141 6.23 -16.89 19.67
N GLY A 142 7.38 -16.27 19.44
CA GLY A 142 8.70 -16.80 19.80
C GLY A 142 9.26 -17.82 18.80
N LEU A 143 8.63 -18.01 17.64
CA LEU A 143 9.13 -18.91 16.60
C LEU A 143 10.30 -18.27 15.87
N SER A 144 11.32 -19.07 15.56
CA SER A 144 12.45 -18.66 14.73
C SER A 144 12.28 -19.18 13.31
N ILE A 145 12.31 -18.29 12.33
CA ILE A 145 12.29 -18.60 10.90
C ILE A 145 13.66 -18.26 10.35
N ARG A 146 14.43 -19.28 9.96
CA ARG A 146 15.79 -19.10 9.42
C ARG A 146 15.73 -18.75 7.93
N GLY A 147 16.60 -17.84 7.51
CA GLY A 147 16.76 -17.54 6.10
C GLY A 147 17.99 -16.72 5.76
N LYS A 148 18.34 -16.72 4.47
CA LYS A 148 19.59 -16.11 3.95
C LYS A 148 19.47 -14.61 3.73
N ALA A 149 18.28 -14.12 3.39
CA ALA A 149 17.96 -12.71 3.22
C ALA A 149 16.60 -12.37 3.85
N VAL A 150 16.45 -11.13 4.30
CA VAL A 150 15.20 -10.60 4.87
C VAL A 150 14.85 -9.28 4.18
N VAL A 151 13.62 -9.17 3.68
CA VAL A 151 13.07 -7.95 3.08
C VAL A 151 12.00 -7.38 4.01
N LEU A 152 12.27 -6.22 4.61
CA LEU A 152 11.35 -5.54 5.52
C LEU A 152 10.44 -4.59 4.75
N THR A 153 9.13 -4.86 4.73
CA THR A 153 8.10 -4.09 4.02
C THR A 153 6.95 -3.69 4.94
N ASN A 154 7.32 -3.13 6.09
CA ASN A 154 6.45 -3.00 7.26
C ASN A 154 5.41 -1.86 7.14
N GLY A 155 5.43 -1.11 6.04
CA GLY A 155 4.45 -0.06 5.74
C GLY A 155 4.29 0.96 6.88
N THR A 156 3.04 1.23 7.27
CA THR A 156 2.70 2.15 8.36
C THR A 156 2.64 1.48 9.73
N PHE A 157 3.06 0.22 9.86
CA PHE A 157 2.85 -0.58 11.07
C PHE A 157 3.93 -0.39 12.14
N LEU A 158 5.19 -0.15 11.77
CA LEU A 158 6.28 0.04 12.74
C LEU A 158 6.01 1.22 13.65
N ASN A 159 5.81 0.94 14.94
CA ASN A 159 5.51 1.94 15.98
C ASN A 159 4.40 2.93 15.54
N GLY A 160 3.42 2.40 14.80
CA GLY A 160 2.32 3.15 14.20
C GLY A 160 1.43 3.80 15.25
N LEU A 161 1.10 5.08 15.03
CA LEU A 161 0.18 5.85 15.86
C LEU A 161 -0.90 6.46 14.98
N ILE A 162 -2.16 6.27 15.39
CA ILE A 162 -3.32 6.84 14.71
C ILE A 162 -3.77 8.08 15.48
N HIS A 163 -4.03 9.15 14.74
CA HIS A 163 -4.48 10.43 15.28
C HIS A 163 -5.86 10.78 14.73
N ILE A 164 -6.83 11.02 15.62
CA ILE A 164 -8.17 11.51 15.27
C ILE A 164 -8.52 12.66 16.20
N GLY A 165 -8.38 13.89 15.70
CA GLY A 165 -8.43 15.10 16.54
C GLY A 165 -7.42 14.99 17.66
N GLU A 166 -7.90 15.02 18.90
CA GLU A 166 -7.05 14.88 20.10
C GLU A 166 -6.77 13.42 20.50
N LYS A 167 -7.55 12.47 19.99
CA LYS A 167 -7.39 11.05 20.35
C LYS A 167 -6.19 10.45 19.65
N GLN A 168 -5.43 9.66 20.40
CA GLN A 168 -4.28 8.91 19.92
C GLN A 168 -4.38 7.46 20.39
N PHE A 169 -4.09 6.52 19.50
CA PHE A 169 -4.03 5.11 19.84
C PHE A 169 -3.04 4.38 18.92
N GLY A 170 -2.45 3.30 19.44
CA GLY A 170 -1.52 2.46 18.69
C GLY A 170 -2.22 1.73 17.55
N GLY A 171 -1.63 1.77 16.37
CA GLY A 171 -2.15 1.06 15.20
C GLY A 171 -1.40 1.38 13.92
N GLY A 172 -1.21 0.36 13.07
CA GLY A 172 -0.63 0.57 11.74
C GLY A 172 -1.66 1.10 10.74
N ARG A 173 -2.92 0.67 10.90
CA ARG A 173 -4.09 1.09 10.13
C ARG A 173 -5.31 1.07 11.05
N ALA A 174 -6.38 1.75 10.68
CA ALA A 174 -7.60 1.76 11.49
C ALA A 174 -8.12 0.33 11.70
N GLY A 175 -8.22 -0.10 12.96
CA GLY A 175 -8.64 -1.45 13.33
C GLY A 175 -7.52 -2.50 13.38
N GLU A 176 -6.29 -2.14 13.04
CA GLU A 176 -5.12 -3.04 13.03
C GLU A 176 -4.05 -2.57 14.02
N ARG A 177 -3.49 -3.52 14.78
CA ARG A 177 -2.44 -3.24 15.77
C ARG A 177 -1.16 -2.74 15.10
N ALA A 178 -0.37 -1.96 15.82
CA ALA A 178 0.99 -1.62 15.41
C ALA A 178 1.93 -2.82 15.58
N ALA A 179 3.04 -2.81 14.85
CA ALA A 179 4.16 -3.71 15.05
C ALA A 179 5.24 -3.02 15.90
N THR A 180 5.86 -3.77 16.80
CA THR A 180 6.87 -3.29 17.77
C THR A 180 8.06 -4.24 17.81
N GLY A 181 9.24 -3.78 18.25
CA GLY A 181 10.44 -4.59 18.45
C GLY A 181 11.48 -4.42 17.34
N ILE A 182 11.08 -4.57 16.07
CA ILE A 182 12.01 -4.45 14.93
C ILE A 182 12.68 -3.08 14.87
N THR A 183 11.95 -1.99 15.16
CA THR A 183 12.51 -0.64 15.08
C THR A 183 13.66 -0.46 16.06
N GLU A 184 13.47 -0.94 17.29
CA GLU A 184 14.44 -0.84 18.37
C GLU A 184 15.70 -1.65 18.03
N GLU A 185 15.54 -2.88 17.52
CA GLU A 185 16.68 -3.69 17.09
C GLU A 185 17.45 -3.06 15.92
N LEU A 186 16.76 -2.42 14.95
CA LEU A 186 17.45 -1.71 13.88
C LEU A 186 18.27 -0.53 14.40
N ILE A 187 17.76 0.20 15.39
CA ILE A 187 18.51 1.29 16.05
C ILE A 187 19.74 0.73 16.75
N ASP A 188 19.61 -0.39 17.47
CA ASP A 188 20.74 -1.05 18.15
C ASP A 188 21.83 -1.52 17.16
N LEU A 189 21.46 -1.80 15.91
CA LEU A 189 22.38 -2.12 14.81
C LEU A 189 23.00 -0.88 14.14
N GLY A 190 22.66 0.33 14.59
CA GLY A 190 23.20 1.60 14.10
C GLY A 190 22.38 2.27 12.99
N PHE A 191 21.10 1.90 12.79
CA PHE A 191 20.22 2.62 11.87
C PHE A 191 19.57 3.85 12.53
N ASP A 192 19.40 4.90 11.74
CA ASP A 192 18.60 6.06 12.14
C ASP A 192 17.10 5.78 11.94
N ALA A 193 16.30 6.15 12.93
CA ALA A 193 14.84 6.06 12.86
C ALA A 193 14.21 7.45 12.94
N GLY A 194 13.18 7.67 12.13
CA GLY A 194 12.37 8.88 12.11
C GLY A 194 10.88 8.57 12.05
N ARG A 195 10.04 9.59 12.27
CA ARG A 195 8.59 9.47 12.13
C ARG A 195 8.09 10.31 10.97
N MET A 196 7.29 9.70 10.11
CA MET A 196 6.52 10.36 9.06
C MET A 196 5.03 10.27 9.34
N LYS A 197 4.28 11.24 8.84
CA LYS A 197 2.82 11.26 8.93
C LYS A 197 2.20 11.33 7.54
N THR A 198 1.12 10.57 7.38
CA THR A 198 0.21 10.68 6.24
C THR A 198 -1.23 10.74 6.76
N GLY A 199 -2.13 11.30 5.95
CA GLY A 199 -3.56 11.37 6.23
C GLY A 199 -4.36 10.55 5.22
N THR A 200 -5.57 10.17 5.60
CA THR A 200 -6.56 9.57 4.70
C THR A 200 -7.89 10.30 4.88
N PRO A 201 -8.65 10.57 3.80
CA PRO A 201 -9.95 11.21 3.95
C PRO A 201 -10.96 10.25 4.61
N PRO A 202 -12.02 10.77 5.23
CA PRO A 202 -13.12 9.95 5.72
C PRO A 202 -13.76 9.15 4.59
N ARG A 203 -14.41 8.03 4.95
CA ARG A 203 -15.25 7.27 4.02
C ARG A 203 -16.70 7.71 4.21
N VAL A 204 -17.39 7.97 3.10
CA VAL A 204 -18.78 8.42 3.08
C VAL A 204 -19.66 7.34 2.44
N ASP A 205 -20.90 7.21 2.92
CA ASP A 205 -21.89 6.33 2.31
C ASP A 205 -22.36 6.93 0.98
N GLY A 206 -22.21 6.18 -0.12
CA GLY A 206 -22.63 6.66 -1.43
C GLY A 206 -24.13 6.98 -1.52
N ARG A 207 -24.98 6.35 -0.70
CA ARG A 207 -26.43 6.58 -0.69
C ARG A 207 -26.84 7.93 -0.12
N SER A 208 -25.98 8.55 0.69
CA SER A 208 -26.24 9.87 1.27
C SER A 208 -25.72 11.02 0.40
N LEU A 209 -25.15 10.72 -0.77
CA LEU A 209 -24.62 11.72 -1.70
C LEU A 209 -25.66 12.06 -2.77
N ASP A 210 -25.81 13.35 -3.04
CA ASP A 210 -26.58 13.86 -4.16
C ASP A 210 -25.69 14.02 -5.40
N PHE A 211 -25.60 12.95 -6.19
CA PHE A 211 -24.77 12.94 -7.41
C PHE A 211 -25.27 13.90 -8.50
N SER A 212 -26.54 14.31 -8.47
CA SER A 212 -27.11 15.24 -9.47
C SER A 212 -26.47 16.63 -9.43
N LYS A 213 -25.85 16.99 -8.30
CA LYS A 213 -25.15 18.26 -8.08
C LYS A 213 -23.65 18.18 -8.37
N MET A 214 -23.13 17.01 -8.75
CA MET A 214 -21.71 16.78 -9.00
C MET A 214 -21.45 16.68 -10.50
N VAL A 215 -20.21 16.99 -10.91
CA VAL A 215 -19.80 16.81 -12.30
C VAL A 215 -19.31 15.37 -12.47
N GLU A 216 -20.01 14.59 -13.29
CA GLU A 216 -19.58 13.24 -13.64
C GLU A 216 -18.22 13.27 -14.35
N GLN A 217 -17.37 12.30 -14.01
CA GLN A 217 -16.05 12.09 -14.58
C GLN A 217 -15.95 10.63 -15.06
N PRO A 218 -16.47 10.32 -16.26
CA PRO A 218 -16.36 8.98 -16.85
C PRO A 218 -14.91 8.65 -17.19
N GLY A 219 -14.58 7.37 -17.39
CA GLY A 219 -13.28 6.94 -17.92
C GLY A 219 -13.07 7.31 -19.39
N ASP A 220 -11.97 6.86 -19.98
CA ASP A 220 -11.72 7.04 -21.43
C ASP A 220 -12.67 6.14 -22.25
N ASP A 221 -13.20 6.65 -23.38
CA ASP A 221 -14.12 5.90 -24.25
C ASP A 221 -13.52 4.58 -24.77
N ILE A 222 -12.22 4.63 -25.10
CA ILE A 222 -11.42 3.46 -25.47
C ILE A 222 -10.38 3.28 -24.37
N PRO A 223 -10.67 2.48 -23.33
CA PRO A 223 -9.74 2.27 -22.24
C PRO A 223 -8.53 1.46 -22.72
N GLU A 224 -7.35 1.81 -22.22
CA GLU A 224 -6.16 0.98 -22.34
C GLU A 224 -6.00 0.11 -21.08
N LYS A 225 -4.82 -0.52 -20.97
CA LYS A 225 -4.41 -1.33 -19.82
C LYS A 225 -3.01 -0.92 -19.34
N PHE A 226 -2.68 -1.30 -18.12
CA PHE A 226 -1.33 -1.16 -17.55
C PHE A 226 -0.39 -2.21 -18.13
N SER A 227 -0.78 -3.47 -18.03
CA SER A 227 0.07 -4.59 -18.38
C SER A 227 0.33 -4.68 -19.87
N TYR A 228 1.55 -4.96 -20.26
CA TYR A 228 1.90 -5.27 -21.65
C TYR A 228 1.45 -6.69 -22.05
N SER A 229 1.21 -7.58 -21.09
CA SER A 229 0.87 -8.99 -21.33
C SER A 229 -0.57 -9.24 -21.78
N ASP A 230 -0.77 -10.21 -22.67
CA ASP A 230 -2.08 -10.62 -23.20
C ASP A 230 -2.96 -11.38 -22.19
N VAL A 231 -2.43 -11.66 -20.99
CA VAL A 231 -3.18 -12.28 -19.88
C VAL A 231 -4.25 -11.35 -19.28
N THR A 232 -4.22 -10.07 -19.64
CA THR A 232 -5.19 -9.06 -19.24
C THR A 232 -5.81 -8.40 -20.46
N ARG A 233 -7.00 -7.81 -20.29
CA ARG A 233 -7.73 -7.13 -21.36
C ARG A 233 -8.21 -5.78 -20.87
N PRO A 234 -8.33 -4.78 -21.75
CA PRO A 234 -8.94 -3.51 -21.39
C PRO A 234 -10.36 -3.67 -20.86
N LEU A 235 -10.79 -2.73 -20.02
CA LEU A 235 -12.11 -2.74 -19.42
C LEU A 235 -13.22 -2.65 -20.47
N GLN A 236 -14.24 -3.50 -20.32
CA GLN A 236 -15.45 -3.42 -21.13
C GLN A 236 -16.54 -2.56 -20.50
N LYS A 237 -16.57 -2.50 -19.16
CA LYS A 237 -17.54 -1.74 -18.38
C LYS A 237 -16.79 -0.86 -17.40
N GLN A 238 -17.13 0.42 -17.38
CA GLN A 238 -16.51 1.40 -16.51
C GLN A 238 -17.55 2.02 -15.57
N ARG A 239 -17.11 2.41 -14.39
CA ARG A 239 -17.83 3.28 -13.45
C ARG A 239 -17.27 4.69 -13.56
N SER A 240 -18.11 5.68 -13.25
CA SER A 240 -17.70 7.08 -13.21
C SER A 240 -17.18 7.48 -11.84
N CYS A 241 -16.27 8.45 -11.84
CA CYS A 241 -15.97 9.27 -10.66
C CYS A 241 -16.87 10.51 -10.69
N TYR A 242 -16.89 11.26 -9.59
CA TYR A 242 -17.65 12.51 -9.49
C TYR A 242 -16.77 13.60 -8.90
N MET A 243 -16.88 14.80 -9.45
CA MET A 243 -16.11 15.97 -9.04
C MET A 243 -17.01 16.99 -8.36
N THR A 244 -16.52 17.55 -7.26
CA THR A 244 -17.13 18.65 -6.50
C THR A 244 -16.03 19.53 -5.90
N TYR A 245 -16.41 20.66 -5.30
CA TYR A 245 -15.49 21.66 -4.76
C TYR A 245 -15.88 22.02 -3.33
N THR A 246 -14.90 22.47 -2.55
CA THR A 246 -15.16 23.11 -1.26
C THR A 246 -15.67 24.54 -1.48
N SER A 247 -16.30 25.11 -0.46
CA SER A 247 -16.79 26.49 -0.46
C SER A 247 -16.15 27.29 0.68
N PRO A 248 -16.23 28.64 0.67
CA PRO A 248 -15.76 29.45 1.79
C PRO A 248 -16.33 29.02 3.14
N LEU A 249 -17.61 28.63 3.18
CA LEU A 249 -18.25 28.08 4.37
C LEU A 249 -17.54 26.83 4.90
N VAL A 250 -17.13 25.90 4.02
CA VAL A 250 -16.35 24.72 4.42
C VAL A 250 -15.00 25.14 5.00
N HIS A 251 -14.37 26.15 4.43
CA HIS A 251 -13.07 26.65 4.92
C HIS A 251 -13.23 27.28 6.30
N ASP A 252 -14.28 28.06 6.54
CA ASP A 252 -14.56 28.67 7.83
C ASP A 252 -14.78 27.59 8.91
N LEU A 253 -15.60 26.57 8.61
CA LEU A 253 -15.82 25.43 9.51
C LEU A 253 -14.54 24.64 9.82
N LEU A 254 -13.64 24.47 8.84
CA LEU A 254 -12.36 23.81 9.06
C LEU A 254 -11.46 24.61 10.02
N ARG A 255 -11.47 25.95 9.94
CA ARG A 255 -10.67 26.82 10.83
C ARG A 255 -11.04 26.67 12.30
N GLU A 256 -12.31 26.38 12.61
CA GLU A 256 -12.78 26.09 13.98
C GLU A 256 -12.15 24.82 14.60
N GLY A 257 -11.50 23.98 13.80
CA GLY A 257 -10.86 22.74 14.25
C GLY A 257 -9.33 22.78 14.29
N PHE A 258 -8.70 23.90 13.92
CA PHE A 258 -7.24 23.96 13.76
C PHE A 258 -6.48 23.75 15.08
N ASP A 259 -6.97 24.30 16.19
CA ASP A 259 -6.44 24.11 17.54
C ASP A 259 -6.41 22.62 17.97
N ARG A 260 -7.37 21.83 17.51
CA ARG A 260 -7.48 20.39 17.79
C ARG A 260 -6.74 19.52 16.78
N SER A 261 -6.33 20.08 15.64
CA SER A 261 -5.59 19.34 14.63
C SER A 261 -4.14 19.14 15.06
N PRO A 262 -3.67 17.88 15.16
CA PRO A 262 -2.28 17.58 15.52
C PRO A 262 -1.24 18.20 14.59
N MET A 263 -1.65 18.62 13.38
CA MET A 263 -0.78 19.34 12.43
C MET A 263 -0.50 20.78 12.88
N PHE A 264 -1.50 21.47 13.42
CA PHE A 264 -1.43 22.91 13.68
C PHE A 264 -1.08 23.23 15.13
N ASN A 265 -1.38 22.34 16.08
CA ASN A 265 -1.12 22.58 17.51
C ASN A 265 0.27 22.13 17.99
N GLY A 266 1.18 21.77 17.08
CA GLY A 266 2.56 21.39 17.42
C GLY A 266 2.71 20.08 18.21
N ARG A 267 1.63 19.33 18.47
CA ARG A 267 1.69 17.99 19.11
C ARG A 267 2.44 16.98 18.27
N ILE A 268 2.59 17.23 16.97
CA ILE A 268 3.38 16.39 16.06
C ILE A 268 4.71 17.07 15.74
N LYS A 269 5.78 16.62 16.39
CA LYS A 269 7.18 16.97 16.07
C LYS A 269 7.73 16.04 14.99
N SER A 270 7.08 16.00 13.83
CA SER A 270 7.52 15.23 12.66
C SER A 270 7.68 16.19 11.49
N LEU A 271 8.76 16.03 10.72
CA LEU A 271 8.91 16.66 9.42
C LEU A 271 7.80 16.09 8.51
N GLY A 272 6.69 16.82 8.40
CA GLY A 272 5.68 16.52 7.40
C GLY A 272 6.31 16.56 6.00
N PRO A 273 5.77 15.81 5.02
CA PRO A 273 6.23 15.96 3.63
C PRO A 273 6.12 17.44 3.20
N ARG A 274 7.09 17.95 2.42
CA ARG A 274 7.06 19.34 1.89
C ARG A 274 5.72 19.66 1.19
N TYR A 275 5.08 18.64 0.65
CA TYR A 275 3.72 18.67 0.14
C TYR A 275 2.75 18.15 1.20
N CYS A 276 2.02 19.03 1.89
CA CYS A 276 0.98 18.64 2.84
C CYS A 276 -0.34 18.39 2.08
N PRO A 277 -0.84 17.15 2.00
CA PRO A 277 -2.06 16.84 1.26
C PRO A 277 -3.34 17.03 2.09
N SER A 278 -3.23 17.46 3.35
CA SER A 278 -4.41 17.72 4.19
C SER A 278 -5.13 18.97 3.69
N ILE A 279 -6.45 18.87 3.51
CA ILE A 279 -7.35 20.03 3.50
C ILE A 279 -7.24 20.77 4.85
#